data_AF-A0A7Y4ER13-F1
#
_entry.id   AF-A0A7Y4ER13-F1
#
_cell.length_a   1.000
_cell.length_b   1.000
_cell.length_c   1.000
_cell.angle_alpha   90.00
_cell.angle_beta   90.00
_cell.angle_gamma   90.00
#
_symmetry.space_group_name_H-M   'P 1'
#
loop_
_entity.id
_entity.type
_entity.pdbx_description
1 polymer ?
#
loop_
_entity_poly.entity_id
_entity_poly.type
_entity_poly.pdbx_seq_one_letter_code
_entity_poly.pdbx_strand_id
1 'polypeptide(L)'
;MAASVSYSFAFSMFFFFWSTVSFADHCEHENWDTLLHKQTTAENWYNSHTRQFNQMLEYYNTQIFITKEFDEEELMTLWAPHKDIFHRQLHKQIENAHYLSNILSQQTTLIAQQVDTISGLILAWKTMSIHCESQGSSSNYKATLHYITTSQSLSADLKKLKTKYHSLSQQYLSEAQLIEKSKRNYKLKTAHLE
;
A
#
# COMPACT_ATOMS: atom_id res chain seq x y z
N MET A 1 48.20 -74.65 -30.41
CA MET A 1 48.25 -75.18 -29.03
C MET A 1 47.72 -74.09 -28.12
N ALA A 2 46.77 -74.47 -27.27
CA ALA A 2 45.91 -73.58 -26.52
C ALA A 2 46.55 -73.10 -25.21
N ALA A 3 45.92 -72.05 -24.67
CA ALA A 3 45.83 -71.64 -23.27
C ALA A 3 46.99 -70.85 -22.66
N SER A 4 46.69 -69.61 -22.30
CA SER A 4 46.58 -69.23 -20.88
C SER A 4 45.85 -67.89 -20.74
N VAL A 5 44.69 -67.93 -20.09
CA VAL A 5 43.89 -66.78 -19.66
C VAL A 5 44.48 -66.27 -18.36
N SER A 6 44.78 -64.97 -18.29
CA SER A 6 45.21 -64.30 -17.06
C SER A 6 44.13 -63.32 -16.64
N TYR A 7 43.38 -63.68 -15.60
CA TYR A 7 42.51 -62.76 -14.87
C TYR A 7 43.37 -61.79 -14.07
N SER A 8 43.09 -60.50 -14.17
CA SER A 8 43.55 -59.52 -13.18
C SER A 8 42.37 -58.70 -12.72
N PHE A 9 41.92 -59.04 -11.51
CA PHE A 9 41.08 -58.21 -10.66
C PHE A 9 41.86 -56.91 -10.36
N ALA A 10 41.39 -55.78 -10.89
CA ALA A 10 41.83 -54.46 -10.45
C ALA A 10 40.60 -53.71 -9.95
N PHE A 11 40.36 -53.94 -8.65
CA PHE A 11 39.84 -53.04 -7.63
C PHE A 11 39.17 -51.73 -8.11
N SER A 12 37.88 -51.63 -7.81
CA SER A 12 37.06 -50.42 -7.80
C SER A 12 37.80 -49.19 -7.26
N MET A 13 37.80 -48.12 -8.05
CA MET A 13 37.69 -46.76 -7.53
C MET A 13 36.55 -46.07 -8.25
N PHE A 14 35.33 -46.42 -7.84
CA PHE A 14 34.22 -45.49 -7.93
C PHE A 14 34.58 -44.29 -7.03
N PHE A 15 35.18 -43.25 -7.61
CA PHE A 15 35.14 -41.92 -7.01
C PHE A 15 33.68 -41.46 -7.09
N PHE A 16 32.87 -41.91 -6.14
CA PHE A 16 31.73 -41.15 -5.69
C PHE A 16 32.31 -39.83 -5.17
N PHE A 17 32.40 -38.83 -6.05
CA PHE A 17 32.48 -37.45 -5.59
C PHE A 17 31.26 -37.25 -4.72
N TRP A 18 31.51 -37.23 -3.42
CA TRP A 18 30.53 -36.93 -2.40
C TRP A 18 29.85 -35.63 -2.81
N SER A 19 28.58 -35.73 -3.20
CA SER A 19 27.67 -34.60 -3.18
C SER A 19 27.74 -34.04 -1.76
N THR A 20 28.42 -32.91 -1.60
CA THR A 20 28.35 -32.14 -0.38
C THR A 20 26.89 -31.88 -0.12
N VAL A 21 26.41 -32.49 0.96
CA VAL A 21 25.09 -32.31 1.54
C VAL A 21 24.76 -30.82 1.52
N SER A 22 23.66 -30.47 0.86
CA SER A 22 23.05 -29.16 0.91
C SER A 22 22.61 -28.89 2.35
N PHE A 23 23.21 -27.91 3.01
CA PHE A 23 22.65 -27.37 4.25
C PHE A 23 21.47 -26.47 3.88
N ALA A 24 20.27 -27.03 3.86
CA ALA A 24 19.05 -26.25 4.01
C ALA A 24 18.93 -25.90 5.49
N ASP A 25 19.35 -24.69 5.87
CA ASP A 25 19.15 -24.20 7.22
C ASP A 25 18.31 -22.92 7.13
N HIS A 26 17.24 -22.81 7.94
CA HIS A 26 16.23 -21.74 7.95
C HIS A 26 16.08 -21.13 9.35
N CYS A 27 17.06 -21.42 10.21
CA CYS A 27 17.19 -21.20 11.64
C CYS A 27 16.01 -20.51 12.33
N GLU A 28 14.91 -21.25 12.49
CA GLU A 28 13.64 -20.84 13.12
C GLU A 28 13.53 -21.36 14.57
N HIS A 29 12.70 -20.74 15.43
CA HIS A 29 11.90 -21.57 16.36
C HIS A 29 10.48 -21.85 15.79
N GLU A 30 9.97 -20.97 14.94
CA GLU A 30 8.99 -21.18 13.86
C GLU A 30 8.99 -19.87 13.05
N ASN A 31 8.77 -19.89 11.72
CA ASN A 31 8.36 -18.76 10.87
C ASN A 31 9.33 -18.21 9.80
N TRP A 32 10.38 -18.85 9.29
CA TRP A 32 11.05 -18.33 8.09
C TRP A 32 10.06 -18.21 6.93
N ASP A 33 9.40 -19.32 6.60
CA ASP A 33 8.40 -19.34 5.53
C ASP A 33 7.18 -18.50 5.87
N THR A 34 6.75 -18.48 7.13
CA THR A 34 5.65 -17.62 7.56
C THR A 34 6.01 -16.13 7.50
N LEU A 35 7.24 -15.74 7.86
CA LEU A 35 7.70 -14.36 7.76
C LEU A 35 7.85 -13.94 6.31
N LEU A 36 8.37 -14.83 5.47
CA LEU A 36 8.43 -14.62 4.02
C LEU A 36 7.02 -14.45 3.45
N HIS A 37 6.09 -15.32 3.81
CA HIS A 37 4.69 -15.21 3.39
C HIS A 37 4.05 -13.90 3.87
N LYS A 38 4.29 -13.48 5.11
CA LYS A 38 3.83 -12.19 5.65
C LYS A 38 4.45 -11.01 4.88
N GLN A 39 5.73 -11.08 4.53
CA GLN A 39 6.43 -10.09 3.72
C GLN A 39 5.80 -9.97 2.34
N THR A 40 5.67 -11.08 1.61
CA THR A 40 5.06 -11.09 0.27
C THR A 40 3.60 -10.63 0.31
N THR A 41 2.84 -11.04 1.33
CA THR A 41 1.45 -10.60 1.53
C THR A 41 1.37 -9.10 1.75
N ALA A 42 2.25 -8.54 2.58
CA ALA A 42 2.34 -7.11 2.83
C ALA A 42 2.70 -6.30 1.58
N GLU A 43 3.66 -6.78 0.78
CA GLU A 43 4.06 -6.16 -0.48
C GLU A 43 2.92 -6.19 -1.51
N ASN A 44 2.26 -7.34 -1.65
CA ASN A 44 1.10 -7.48 -2.53
C ASN A 44 -0.06 -6.59 -2.11
N TRP A 45 -0.30 -6.48 -0.80
CA TRP A 45 -1.30 -5.59 -0.23
C TRP A 45 -1.01 -4.13 -0.59
N TYR A 46 0.24 -3.69 -0.39
CA TYR A 46 0.69 -2.34 -0.75
C TYR A 46 0.54 -2.06 -2.24
N ASN A 47 0.96 -3.00 -3.09
CA ASN A 47 0.85 -2.88 -4.54
C ASN A 47 -0.61 -2.77 -4.98
N SER A 48 -1.51 -3.56 -4.36
CA SER A 48 -2.95 -3.47 -4.61
C SER A 48 -3.53 -2.11 -4.24
N HIS A 49 -3.21 -1.60 -3.05
CA HIS A 49 -3.72 -0.30 -2.59
C HIS A 49 -3.12 0.88 -3.36
N THR A 50 -1.88 0.76 -3.82
CA THR A 50 -1.28 1.75 -4.72
C THR A 50 -2.00 1.80 -6.07
N ARG A 51 -2.37 0.64 -6.64
CA ARG A 51 -3.17 0.60 -7.87
C ARG A 51 -4.56 1.23 -7.67
N GLN A 52 -5.23 0.90 -6.57
CA GLN A 52 -6.52 1.51 -6.23
C GLN A 52 -6.41 3.02 -6.07
N PHE A 53 -5.38 3.50 -5.36
CA PHE A 53 -5.10 4.94 -5.24
C PHE A 53 -4.93 5.59 -6.61
N ASN A 54 -4.11 5.00 -7.48
CA ASN A 54 -3.86 5.55 -8.82
C ASN A 54 -5.15 5.64 -9.65
N GLN A 55 -6.04 4.64 -9.56
CA GLN A 55 -7.35 4.69 -10.21
C GLN A 55 -8.22 5.82 -9.65
N MET A 56 -8.28 5.98 -8.32
CA MET A 56 -9.02 7.08 -7.69
C MET A 56 -8.46 8.45 -8.07
N LEU A 57 -7.13 8.58 -8.17
CA LEU A 57 -6.48 9.81 -8.60
C LEU A 57 -6.80 10.13 -10.08
N GLU A 58 -6.85 9.12 -10.94
CA GLU A 58 -7.27 9.29 -12.33
C GLU A 58 -8.71 9.82 -12.42
N TYR A 59 -9.64 9.20 -11.68
CA TYR A 59 -11.02 9.71 -11.59
C TYR A 59 -11.07 11.16 -11.09
N TYR A 60 -10.33 11.49 -10.02
CA TYR A 60 -10.24 12.86 -9.52
C TYR A 60 -9.74 13.83 -10.59
N ASN A 61 -8.69 13.47 -11.34
CA ASN A 61 -8.12 14.34 -12.37
C ASN A 61 -9.05 14.59 -13.55
N THR A 62 -9.97 13.66 -13.84
CA THR A 62 -10.99 13.82 -14.88
C THR A 62 -12.25 14.56 -14.40
N GLN A 63 -12.43 14.68 -13.09
CA GLN A 63 -13.61 15.30 -12.51
C GLN A 63 -13.54 16.82 -12.62
N ILE A 64 -14.61 17.41 -13.17
CA ILE A 64 -14.79 18.87 -13.19
C ILE A 64 -15.32 19.29 -11.83
N PHE A 65 -14.49 20.00 -11.08
CA PHE A 65 -14.84 20.59 -9.79
C PHE A 65 -15.37 21.99 -10.02
N ILE A 66 -16.58 22.29 -9.55
CA ILE A 66 -17.23 23.56 -9.86
C ILE A 66 -16.50 24.71 -9.18
N THR A 67 -15.83 24.45 -8.05
CA THR A 67 -15.02 25.46 -7.35
C THR A 67 -13.69 25.77 -8.02
N LYS A 68 -13.30 25.01 -9.06
CA LYS A 68 -12.15 25.35 -9.92
C LYS A 68 -12.53 26.29 -11.06
N GLU A 69 -13.79 26.30 -11.44
CA GLU A 69 -14.30 27.07 -12.58
C GLU A 69 -14.95 28.40 -12.15
N PHE A 70 -15.46 28.46 -10.92
CA PHE A 70 -16.21 29.61 -10.41
C PHE A 70 -15.64 30.08 -9.08
N ASP A 71 -15.56 31.40 -8.92
CA ASP A 71 -15.28 31.98 -7.61
C ASP A 71 -16.49 31.89 -6.67
N GLU A 72 -16.29 32.29 -5.41
CA GLU A 72 -17.35 32.21 -4.40
C GLU A 72 -18.57 33.07 -4.73
N GLU A 73 -18.39 34.26 -5.32
CA GLU A 73 -19.52 35.13 -5.68
C GLU A 73 -20.30 34.56 -6.86
N GLU A 74 -19.60 34.05 -7.86
CA GLU A 74 -20.20 33.37 -9.02
C GLU A 74 -20.99 32.13 -8.58
N LEU A 75 -20.40 31.29 -7.72
CA LEU A 75 -21.07 30.13 -7.11
C LEU A 75 -22.33 30.54 -6.34
N MET A 76 -22.31 31.66 -5.62
CA MET A 76 -23.51 32.18 -4.94
C MET A 76 -24.65 32.45 -5.93
N THR A 77 -24.35 32.97 -7.13
CA THR A 77 -25.40 33.25 -8.12
C THR A 77 -26.07 31.99 -8.67
N LEU A 78 -25.45 30.82 -8.53
CA LEU A 78 -26.01 29.54 -8.95
C LEU A 78 -27.11 29.04 -8.01
N TRP A 79 -27.23 29.64 -6.82
CA TRP A 79 -28.27 29.34 -5.83
C TRP A 79 -29.56 30.17 -5.98
N ALA A 80 -29.68 30.95 -7.05
CA ALA A 80 -30.88 31.74 -7.30
C ALA A 80 -32.12 30.85 -7.48
N PRO A 81 -33.31 31.21 -6.93
CA PRO A 81 -34.50 30.35 -6.93
C PRO A 81 -34.93 29.80 -8.29
N HIS A 82 -34.67 30.52 -9.38
CA HIS A 82 -35.02 30.11 -10.74
C HIS A 82 -34.02 29.13 -11.39
N LYS A 83 -32.96 28.73 -10.68
CA LYS A 83 -31.84 27.92 -11.18
C LYS A 83 -31.87 26.47 -10.66
N ASP A 84 -33.04 25.84 -10.66
CA ASP A 84 -33.24 24.49 -10.09
C ASP A 84 -32.31 23.41 -10.66
N ILE A 85 -31.92 23.50 -11.93
CA ILE A 85 -30.98 22.55 -12.55
C ILE A 85 -29.62 22.63 -11.85
N PHE A 86 -29.12 23.85 -11.61
CA PHE A 86 -27.85 24.06 -10.91
C PHE A 86 -27.95 23.63 -9.45
N HIS A 87 -29.08 23.87 -8.78
CA HIS A 87 -29.28 23.37 -7.42
C HIS A 87 -29.10 21.86 -7.34
N ARG A 88 -29.73 21.10 -8.25
CA ARG A 88 -29.59 19.64 -8.27
C ARG A 88 -28.16 19.19 -8.53
N GLN A 89 -27.46 19.85 -9.47
CA GLN A 89 -26.06 19.55 -9.78
C GLN A 89 -25.14 19.82 -8.58
N LEU A 90 -25.29 20.97 -7.92
CA LEU A 90 -24.49 21.35 -6.76
C LEU A 90 -24.73 20.41 -5.56
N HIS A 91 -25.99 20.03 -5.29
CA HIS A 91 -26.28 19.05 -4.23
C HIS A 91 -25.64 17.70 -4.53
N LYS A 92 -25.78 17.20 -5.77
CA LYS A 92 -25.15 15.94 -6.17
C LYS A 92 -23.62 16.00 -6.03
N GLN A 93 -23.01 17.13 -6.34
CA GLN A 93 -21.57 17.33 -6.21
C GLN A 93 -21.13 17.36 -4.74
N ILE A 94 -21.88 18.04 -3.86
CA ILE A 94 -21.66 18.02 -2.41
C ILE A 94 -21.73 16.58 -1.88
N GLU A 95 -22.80 15.85 -2.20
CA GLU A 95 -23.02 14.48 -1.74
C GLU A 95 -21.91 13.54 -2.19
N ASN A 96 -21.55 13.58 -3.48
CA ASN A 96 -20.48 12.78 -4.04
C ASN A 96 -19.12 13.11 -3.42
N ALA A 97 -18.82 14.40 -3.22
CA ALA A 97 -17.56 14.84 -2.65
C ALA A 97 -17.43 14.40 -1.17
N HIS A 98 -18.48 14.51 -0.36
CA HIS A 98 -18.50 13.96 1.00
C HIS A 98 -18.33 12.44 1.00
N TYR A 99 -19.05 11.74 0.13
CA TYR A 99 -18.95 10.28 0.03
C TYR A 99 -17.51 9.84 -0.30
N LEU A 100 -16.91 10.41 -1.34
CA LEU A 100 -15.55 10.08 -1.75
C LEU A 100 -14.51 10.47 -0.70
N SER A 101 -14.67 11.64 -0.08
CA SER A 101 -13.83 12.06 1.04
C SER A 101 -13.85 11.05 2.19
N ASN A 102 -15.03 10.54 2.56
CA ASN A 102 -15.17 9.55 3.62
C ASN A 102 -14.52 8.21 3.24
N ILE A 103 -14.71 7.72 2.01
CA ILE A 103 -14.06 6.48 1.54
C ILE A 103 -12.53 6.62 1.59
N LEU A 104 -11.98 7.74 1.10
CA LEU A 104 -10.54 8.00 1.13
C LEU A 104 -9.98 8.15 2.56
N SER A 105 -10.78 8.72 3.46
CA SER A 105 -10.44 8.81 4.89
C SER A 105 -10.40 7.43 5.55
N GLN A 106 -11.35 6.55 5.23
CA GLN A 106 -11.32 5.15 5.69
C GLN A 106 -10.07 4.42 5.18
N GLN A 107 -9.68 4.61 3.92
CA GLN A 107 -8.45 4.05 3.36
C GLN A 107 -7.20 4.59 4.08
N THR A 108 -7.19 5.86 4.48
CA THR A 108 -6.11 6.45 5.30
C THR A 108 -5.94 5.68 6.61
N THR A 109 -7.04 5.35 7.29
CA THR A 109 -7.03 4.55 8.53
C THR A 109 -6.54 3.12 8.30
N LEU A 110 -7.01 2.45 7.24
CA LEU A 110 -6.57 1.10 6.89
C LEU A 110 -5.06 1.04 6.63
N ILE A 111 -4.52 2.02 5.89
CA ILE A 111 -3.08 2.10 5.64
C ILE A 111 -2.31 2.36 6.94
N ALA A 112 -2.85 3.18 7.85
CA ALA A 112 -2.22 3.42 9.15
C ALA A 112 -2.09 2.11 9.96
N GLN A 113 -3.16 1.30 10.00
CA GLN A 113 -3.12 -0.02 10.64
C GLN A 113 -2.12 -0.96 9.97
N GLN A 114 -1.98 -0.89 8.64
CA GLN A 114 -0.98 -1.67 7.93
C GLN A 114 0.45 -1.24 8.29
N VAL A 115 0.72 0.06 8.46
CA VAL A 115 2.03 0.55 8.93
C VAL A 115 2.40 -0.06 10.29
N ASP A 116 1.44 -0.17 11.21
CA ASP A 116 1.65 -0.80 12.51
C ASP A 116 1.93 -2.30 12.36
N THR A 117 1.20 -2.97 11.45
CA THR A 117 1.43 -4.40 11.12
C THR A 117 2.85 -4.63 10.57
N ILE A 118 3.34 -3.77 9.67
CA ILE A 118 4.71 -3.86 9.14
C ILE A 118 5.75 -3.63 10.23
N SER A 119 5.46 -2.81 11.25
CA SER A 119 6.36 -2.63 12.39
C SER A 119 6.57 -3.93 13.16
N GLY A 120 5.52 -4.75 13.30
CA GLY A 120 5.62 -6.10 13.85
C GLY A 120 6.44 -7.04 12.97
N LEU A 121 6.30 -6.95 11.64
CA LEU A 121 7.08 -7.74 10.69
C LEU A 121 8.59 -7.39 10.74
N ILE A 122 8.93 -6.10 10.82
CA ILE A 122 10.31 -5.64 11.01
C ILE A 122 10.91 -6.23 12.28
N LEU A 123 10.16 -6.21 13.39
CA LEU A 123 10.63 -6.78 14.65
C LEU A 123 10.87 -8.29 14.52
N ALA A 124 9.95 -9.00 13.89
CA ALA A 124 10.09 -10.44 13.71
C ALA A 124 11.31 -10.81 12.84
N TRP A 125 11.57 -10.06 11.77
CA TRP A 125 12.80 -10.24 10.97
C TRP A 125 14.07 -9.92 11.76
N LYS A 126 14.05 -8.91 12.64
CA LYS A 126 15.17 -8.63 13.55
C LYS A 126 15.43 -9.78 14.52
N THR A 127 14.39 -10.35 15.12
CA THR A 127 14.51 -11.52 15.99
C THR A 127 15.09 -12.72 15.24
N MET A 128 14.58 -12.98 14.02
CA MET A 128 15.13 -14.03 13.15
C MET A 128 16.60 -13.79 12.82
N SER A 129 16.98 -12.54 12.53
CA SER A 129 18.35 -12.15 12.23
C SER A 129 19.32 -12.47 13.37
N ILE A 130 18.95 -12.10 14.60
CA ILE A 130 19.75 -12.39 15.81
C ILE A 130 19.91 -13.91 15.98
N HIS A 131 18.84 -14.66 15.72
CA HIS A 131 18.88 -16.11 15.86
C HIS A 131 19.80 -16.75 14.80
N CYS A 132 19.68 -16.35 13.54
CA CYS A 132 20.54 -16.81 12.45
C CYS A 132 22.02 -16.49 12.72
N GLU A 133 22.31 -15.31 13.27
CA GLU A 133 23.66 -14.93 13.71
C GLU A 133 24.17 -15.83 14.84
N SER A 134 23.35 -16.10 15.87
CA SER A 134 23.74 -16.98 16.99
C SER A 134 24.01 -18.43 16.57
N GLN A 135 23.38 -18.89 15.49
CA GLN A 135 23.60 -20.22 14.92
C GLN A 135 24.77 -20.27 13.93
N GLY A 136 25.45 -19.14 13.67
CA GLY A 136 26.55 -19.07 12.71
C GLY A 136 26.12 -19.14 11.25
N SER A 137 24.83 -19.01 10.94
CA SER A 137 24.30 -19.04 9.57
C SER A 137 24.44 -17.68 8.89
N SER A 138 25.63 -17.40 8.34
CA SER A 138 25.96 -16.10 7.71
C SER A 138 25.06 -15.77 6.50
N SER A 139 24.66 -16.77 5.72
CA SER A 139 23.78 -16.58 4.57
C SER A 139 22.39 -16.10 5.00
N ASN A 140 21.79 -16.79 5.97
CA ASN A 140 20.46 -16.44 6.46
C ASN A 140 20.46 -15.11 7.19
N TYR A 141 21.50 -14.83 7.99
CA TYR A 141 21.67 -13.53 8.62
C TYR A 141 21.66 -12.38 7.59
N LYS A 142 22.39 -12.52 6.48
CA LYS A 142 22.37 -11.50 5.41
C LYS A 142 20.99 -11.37 4.77
N ALA A 143 20.30 -12.49 4.56
CA ALA A 143 18.95 -12.48 4.02
C ALA A 143 17.93 -11.82 4.97
N THR A 144 18.01 -12.06 6.28
CA THR A 144 17.16 -11.36 7.25
C THR A 144 17.43 -9.86 7.30
N LEU A 145 18.69 -9.43 7.18
CA LEU A 145 19.03 -8.00 7.06
C LEU A 145 18.37 -7.36 5.82
N HIS A 146 18.39 -8.06 4.69
CA HIS A 146 17.69 -7.60 3.49
C HIS A 146 16.18 -7.42 3.74
N TYR A 147 15.53 -8.40 4.38
CA TYR A 147 14.11 -8.31 4.70
C TYR A 147 13.80 -7.18 5.71
N ILE A 148 14.66 -6.93 6.70
CA ILE A 148 14.52 -5.79 7.60
C ILE A 148 14.51 -4.47 6.79
N THR A 149 15.47 -4.29 5.88
CA THR A 149 15.57 -3.08 5.06
C THR A 149 14.37 -2.92 4.13
N THR A 150 13.91 -3.99 3.49
CA THR A 150 12.74 -3.92 2.58
C THR A 150 11.44 -3.68 3.34
N SER A 151 11.22 -4.32 4.50
CA SER A 151 10.08 -4.01 5.38
C SER A 151 10.11 -2.54 5.86
N GLN A 152 11.29 -1.99 6.17
CA GLN A 152 11.44 -0.58 6.53
C GLN A 152 11.08 0.36 5.37
N SER A 153 11.54 0.05 4.15
CA SER A 153 11.15 0.78 2.95
C SER A 153 9.64 0.72 2.72
N LEU A 154 9.05 -0.48 2.85
CA LEU A 154 7.61 -0.68 2.71
C LEU A 154 6.81 0.14 3.73
N SER A 155 7.27 0.22 4.99
CA SER A 155 6.66 1.07 6.01
C SER A 155 6.70 2.56 5.62
N ALA A 156 7.83 3.04 5.07
CA ALA A 156 7.95 4.41 4.59
C ALA A 156 7.03 4.69 3.39
N ASP A 157 6.92 3.75 2.46
CA ASP A 157 6.07 3.89 1.29
C ASP A 157 4.57 3.83 1.65
N LEU A 158 4.17 2.99 2.61
CA LEU A 158 2.83 3.01 3.19
C LEU A 158 2.53 4.36 3.86
N LYS A 159 3.47 4.97 4.59
CA LYS A 159 3.28 6.31 5.17
C LYS A 159 3.07 7.36 4.08
N LYS A 160 3.81 7.29 2.96
CA LYS A 160 3.57 8.18 1.80
C LYS A 160 2.19 7.93 1.19
N LEU A 161 1.80 6.67 1.00
CA LEU A 161 0.49 6.30 0.47
C LEU A 161 -0.63 6.83 1.37
N LYS A 162 -0.50 6.71 2.70
CA LYS A 162 -1.42 7.29 3.68
C LYS A 162 -1.60 8.80 3.45
N THR A 163 -0.50 9.54 3.34
CA THR A 163 -0.54 10.99 3.09
C THR A 163 -1.22 11.32 1.76
N LYS A 164 -1.00 10.53 0.72
CA LYS A 164 -1.66 10.70 -0.58
C LYS A 164 -3.18 10.52 -0.48
N TYR A 165 -3.65 9.45 0.17
CA TYR A 165 -5.07 9.23 0.43
C TYR A 165 -5.70 10.37 1.25
N HIS A 166 -5.03 10.77 2.33
CA HIS A 166 -5.50 11.87 3.17
C HIS A 166 -5.61 13.18 2.38
N SER A 167 -4.59 13.52 1.60
CA SER A 167 -4.62 14.73 0.78
C SER A 167 -5.77 14.73 -0.23
N LEU A 168 -6.00 13.61 -0.92
CA LEU A 168 -7.11 13.49 -1.86
C LEU A 168 -8.48 13.59 -1.16
N SER A 169 -8.61 12.97 0.03
CA SER A 169 -9.80 13.12 0.88
C SER A 169 -10.09 14.59 1.21
N GLN A 170 -9.05 15.35 1.61
CA GLN A 170 -9.21 16.77 1.94
C GLN A 170 -9.59 17.61 0.72
N GLN A 171 -9.10 17.28 -0.47
CA GLN A 171 -9.49 18.00 -1.70
C GLN A 171 -10.99 17.83 -2.00
N TYR A 172 -11.52 16.61 -1.87
CA TYR A 172 -12.96 16.37 -1.99
C TYR A 172 -13.77 17.07 -0.89
N LEU A 173 -13.30 17.03 0.35
CA LEU A 173 -13.99 17.72 1.45
C LEU A 173 -14.04 19.23 1.22
N SER A 174 -12.94 19.82 0.76
CA SER A 174 -12.84 21.24 0.45
C SER A 174 -13.83 21.65 -0.63
N GLU A 175 -14.01 20.85 -1.68
CA GLU A 175 -15.03 21.08 -2.71
C GLU A 175 -16.42 21.21 -2.09
N ALA A 176 -16.84 20.21 -1.30
CA ALA A 176 -18.16 20.19 -0.68
C ALA A 176 -18.36 21.42 0.22
N GLN A 177 -17.37 21.74 1.05
CA GLN A 177 -17.43 22.85 1.99
C GLN A 177 -17.54 24.21 1.30
N LEU A 178 -16.83 24.42 0.18
CA LEU A 178 -16.91 25.65 -0.60
C LEU A 178 -18.29 25.83 -1.23
N ILE A 179 -18.85 24.76 -1.83
CA ILE A 179 -20.19 24.80 -2.40
C ILE A 179 -21.24 25.06 -1.31
N GLU A 180 -21.16 24.38 -0.17
CA GLU A 180 -22.07 24.62 0.96
C GLU A 180 -21.93 26.03 1.54
N LYS A 181 -20.71 26.57 1.60
CA LYS A 181 -20.44 27.94 2.04
C LYS A 181 -21.11 28.94 1.10
N SER A 182 -20.98 28.77 -0.22
CA SER A 182 -21.64 29.63 -1.19
C SER A 182 -23.17 29.63 -1.01
N LYS A 183 -23.77 28.46 -0.71
CA LYS A 183 -25.21 28.35 -0.42
C LYS A 183 -25.62 29.15 0.82
N ARG A 184 -24.84 29.03 1.91
CA ARG A 184 -25.09 29.79 3.14
C ARG A 184 -24.97 31.29 2.90
N ASN A 185 -23.94 31.71 2.18
CA ASN A 185 -23.68 33.12 1.88
C ASN A 185 -24.74 33.71 0.96
N TYR A 186 -25.23 32.95 -0.02
CA TYR A 186 -26.37 33.36 -0.84
C TYR A 186 -27.59 33.67 0.02
N LYS A 187 -27.98 32.74 0.91
CA LYS A 187 -29.12 32.93 1.82
C LYS A 187 -28.96 34.16 2.71
N LEU A 188 -27.78 34.37 3.28
CA LEU A 188 -27.51 35.56 4.11
C LEU A 188 -27.63 36.85 3.30
N LYS A 189 -27.14 36.84 2.05
CA LYS A 189 -27.19 38.01 1.16
C LYS A 189 -28.60 38.29 0.64
N THR A 190 -29.49 37.31 0.54
CA THR A 190 -30.86 37.52 0.05
C THR A 190 -31.93 37.57 1.14
N ALA A 191 -31.58 37.31 2.39
CA ALA A 191 -32.50 37.32 3.53
C ALA A 191 -33.23 38.65 3.79
N HIS A 192 -32.75 39.76 3.20
CA HIS A 192 -33.40 41.07 3.29
C HIS A 192 -34.29 41.41 2.08
N LEU A 193 -34.36 40.51 1.09
CA LEU A 193 -35.14 40.64 -0.13
C LEU A 193 -36.42 39.78 -0.11
N GLU A 194 -36.57 38.93 0.91
CA GLU A 194 -37.74 38.10 1.22
C GLU A 194 -38.54 38.70 2.38
#